data_AF-A0AAP4E8Y9-F1
#
_entry.id   AF-A0AAP4E8Y9-F1
#
_cell.length_a   1.000
_cell.length_b   1.000
_cell.length_c   1.000
_cell.angle_alpha   90.00
_cell.angle_beta   90.00
_cell.angle_gamma   90.00
#
_symmetry.space_group_name_H-M   'P 1'
#
loop_
_entity.id
_entity.type
_entity.pdbx_description
1 polymer ?
#
loop_
_entity_poly.entity_id
_entity_poly.type
_entity_poly.pdbx_seq_one_letter_code
_entity_poly.pdbx_strand_id
1 'polypeptide(L)'
;MMDFQKLAEYQIKLAQMMRDHHQFQNCLILCDRAMFSMAKAIYVHRNKIIPLYIRLSVTDLFPLIHTEAEPNLDMVLFIGTVHYLVSGEDDVSKEPMKLGEVDKLLYKTDSILESLSQRIVADPSKRYPSIYKENSFN
;
A
#
# COMPACT_ATOMS: atom_id res chain seq x y z
N MET A 1 -1.22 -18.10 -11.35
CA MET A 1 -1.97 -17.63 -10.16
C MET A 1 -1.30 -16.35 -9.70
N MET A 2 -2.04 -15.24 -9.63
CA MET A 2 -1.47 -13.92 -9.37
C MET A 2 -1.21 -13.75 -7.87
N ASP A 3 0.06 -13.61 -7.49
CA ASP A 3 0.47 -13.34 -6.11
C ASP A 3 0.45 -11.82 -5.88
N PHE A 4 -0.67 -11.35 -5.34
CA PHE A 4 -0.90 -9.93 -5.10
C PHE A 4 0.00 -9.35 -4.00
N GLN A 5 0.43 -10.16 -3.03
CA GLN A 5 1.37 -9.72 -2.00
C GLN A 5 2.74 -9.44 -2.62
N LYS A 6 3.21 -10.36 -3.47
CA LYS A 6 4.47 -10.19 -4.19
C LYS A 6 4.41 -9.03 -5.19
N LEU A 7 3.24 -8.78 -5.79
CA LEU A 7 3.03 -7.59 -6.62
C LEU A 7 3.16 -6.30 -5.81
N ALA A 8 2.56 -6.24 -4.61
CA ALA A 8 2.71 -5.10 -3.71
C ALA A 8 4.17 -4.86 -3.34
N GLU A 9 4.92 -5.94 -3.06
CA GLU A 9 6.36 -5.89 -2.76
C GLU A 9 7.19 -5.31 -3.93
N TYR A 10 6.91 -5.73 -5.16
CA TYR A 10 7.61 -5.15 -6.31
C TYR A 10 7.26 -3.68 -6.54
N GLN A 11 6.01 -3.30 -6.31
CA GLN A 11 5.55 -1.92 -6.50
C GLN A 11 6.20 -0.96 -5.50
N ILE A 12 6.30 -1.33 -4.22
CA ILE A 12 6.94 -0.47 -3.21
C ILE A 12 8.46 -0.38 -3.40
N LYS A 13 9.13 -1.47 -3.83
CA LYS A 13 10.54 -1.44 -4.23
C LYS A 13 10.78 -0.50 -5.42
N LEU A 14 9.89 -0.56 -6.42
CA LEU A 14 9.96 0.35 -7.56
C LEU A 14 9.67 1.81 -7.14
N ALA A 15 8.75 2.03 -6.19
CA ALA A 15 8.46 3.36 -5.64
C ALA A 15 9.70 3.97 -4.98
N GLN A 16 10.44 3.19 -4.20
CA GLN A 16 11.72 3.60 -3.61
C GLN A 16 12.73 4.01 -4.68
N MET A 17 12.86 3.22 -5.77
CA MET A 17 13.71 3.60 -6.90
C MET A 17 13.24 4.90 -7.57
N MET A 18 11.94 5.11 -7.75
CA MET A 18 11.39 6.35 -8.31
C MET A 18 11.73 7.55 -7.43
N ARG A 19 11.63 7.40 -6.11
CA ARG A 19 12.04 8.42 -5.13
C ARG A 19 13.51 8.78 -5.28
N ASP A 20 14.40 7.81 -5.42
CA ASP A 20 15.84 8.06 -5.58
C ASP A 20 16.17 8.81 -6.89
N HIS A 21 15.33 8.63 -7.91
CA HIS A 21 15.42 9.35 -9.18
C HIS A 21 14.57 10.65 -9.21
N HIS A 22 14.09 11.13 -8.06
CA HIS A 22 13.26 12.32 -7.92
C HIS A 22 11.94 12.29 -8.72
N GLN A 23 11.48 11.10 -9.11
CA GLN A 23 10.21 10.89 -9.80
C GLN A 23 9.06 10.73 -8.80
N PHE A 24 8.77 11.78 -8.05
CA PHE A 24 7.87 11.74 -6.90
C PHE A 24 6.42 11.37 -7.26
N GLN A 25 5.91 11.84 -8.41
CA GLN A 25 4.58 11.43 -8.86
C GLN A 25 4.50 9.93 -9.14
N ASN A 26 5.55 9.36 -9.76
CA ASN A 26 5.61 7.92 -10.00
C ASN A 26 5.73 7.14 -8.69
N CYS A 27 6.45 7.68 -7.69
CA CYS A 27 6.49 7.13 -6.35
C CYS A 27 5.08 7.06 -5.73
N LEU A 28 4.30 8.15 -5.81
CA LEU A 28 2.93 8.21 -5.30
C LEU A 28 1.99 7.21 -5.98
N ILE A 29 2.03 7.14 -7.31
CA ILE A 29 1.25 6.17 -8.09
C ILE A 29 1.59 4.72 -7.69
N LEU A 30 2.87 4.43 -7.45
CA LEU A 30 3.30 3.08 -7.07
C LEU A 30 2.91 2.74 -5.63
N CYS A 31 2.95 3.70 -4.70
CA CYS A 31 2.45 3.52 -3.34
C CYS A 31 0.95 3.20 -3.32
N ASP A 32 0.13 3.94 -4.07
CA ASP A 32 -1.31 3.64 -4.25
C ASP A 32 -1.51 2.21 -4.74
N ARG A 33 -0.85 1.84 -5.84
CA ARG A 33 -0.94 0.50 -6.43
C ARG A 33 -0.51 -0.60 -5.47
N ALA A 34 0.55 -0.37 -4.68
CA ALA A 34 1.02 -1.34 -3.70
C ALA A 34 -0.03 -1.63 -2.63
N MET A 35 -0.66 -0.58 -2.08
CA MET A 35 -1.71 -0.73 -1.07
C MET A 35 -2.94 -1.45 -1.64
N PHE A 36 -3.37 -1.11 -2.86
CA PHE A 36 -4.47 -1.81 -3.53
C PHE A 36 -4.12 -3.28 -3.86
N SER A 37 -2.89 -3.57 -4.26
CA SER A 37 -2.45 -4.95 -4.48
C SER A 37 -2.50 -5.76 -3.18
N MET A 38 -2.00 -5.21 -2.08
CA MET A 38 -2.10 -5.88 -0.78
C MET A 38 -3.56 -6.10 -0.35
N ALA A 39 -4.44 -5.12 -0.55
CA ALA A 39 -5.86 -5.29 -0.26
C ALA A 39 -6.52 -6.37 -1.13
N LYS A 40 -6.12 -6.52 -2.40
CA LYS A 40 -6.54 -7.65 -3.25
C LYS A 40 -6.06 -8.98 -2.69
N ALA A 41 -4.85 -9.04 -2.13
CA ALA A 41 -4.34 -10.23 -1.45
C ALA A 41 -5.24 -10.61 -0.25
N ILE A 42 -5.64 -9.63 0.57
CA ILE A 42 -6.60 -9.84 1.68
C ILE A 42 -7.95 -10.35 1.14
N TYR A 43 -8.48 -9.71 0.09
CA TYR A 43 -9.76 -10.07 -0.50
C TYR A 43 -9.76 -11.53 -0.99
N VAL A 44 -8.74 -11.93 -1.75
CA VAL A 44 -8.59 -13.30 -2.25
C VAL A 44 -8.45 -14.29 -1.09
N HIS A 45 -7.66 -13.94 -0.06
CA HIS A 45 -7.48 -14.77 1.12
C HIS A 45 -8.79 -14.99 1.88
N ARG A 46 -9.55 -13.92 2.16
CA ARG A 46 -10.82 -14.01 2.89
C ARG A 46 -11.91 -14.74 2.11
N ASN A 47 -12.05 -14.46 0.82
CA ASN A 47 -13.16 -14.97 0.02
C ASN A 47 -12.86 -16.31 -0.67
N LYS A 48 -11.60 -16.77 -0.67
CA LYS A 48 -11.14 -17.98 -1.38
C LYS A 48 -11.48 -18.01 -2.88
N ILE A 49 -11.76 -16.85 -3.47
CA ILE A 49 -12.11 -16.69 -4.88
C ILE A 49 -11.00 -15.87 -5.54
N ILE A 50 -10.57 -16.30 -6.73
CA ILE A 50 -9.69 -15.54 -7.61
C ILE A 50 -10.54 -15.10 -8.81
N PRO A 51 -11.22 -13.95 -8.76
CA PRO A 51 -11.87 -13.44 -9.94
C PRO A 51 -10.82 -13.21 -11.03
N LEU A 52 -11.14 -13.58 -12.27
CA LEU A 52 -10.34 -13.27 -13.46
C LEU A 52 -10.04 -11.76 -13.57
N TYR A 53 -10.85 -10.92 -12.92
CA TYR A 53 -10.68 -9.48 -12.83
C TYR A 53 -11.16 -8.96 -11.47
N ILE A 54 -10.24 -8.41 -10.67
CA ILE A 54 -10.57 -7.70 -9.42
C ILE A 54 -10.32 -6.20 -9.62
N ARG A 55 -11.40 -5.43 -9.74
CA ARG A 55 -11.40 -3.98 -9.52
C ARG A 55 -11.96 -3.70 -8.14
N LEU A 56 -11.09 -3.30 -7.22
CA LEU A 56 -11.51 -2.72 -5.95
C LEU A 56 -11.53 -1.21 -6.13
N SER A 57 -12.61 -0.58 -5.69
CA SER A 57 -12.68 0.85 -5.40
C SER A 57 -12.14 1.11 -3.99
N VAL A 58 -11.90 2.38 -3.64
CA VAL A 58 -11.56 2.75 -2.25
C VAL A 58 -12.65 2.31 -1.28
N THR A 59 -13.93 2.39 -1.67
CA THR A 59 -15.05 1.95 -0.82
C THR A 59 -15.01 0.45 -0.51
N ASP A 60 -14.50 -0.37 -1.45
CA ASP A 60 -14.33 -1.81 -1.24
C ASP A 60 -13.17 -2.13 -0.28
N LEU A 61 -12.24 -1.19 -0.08
CA LEU A 61 -11.10 -1.36 0.83
C LEU A 61 -11.49 -1.25 2.29
N PHE A 62 -12.50 -0.43 2.62
CA PHE A 62 -12.94 -0.20 4.00
C PHE A 62 -13.20 -1.50 4.76
N PRO A 63 -14.07 -2.42 4.32
CA PRO A 63 -14.32 -3.66 5.06
C PRO A 63 -13.15 -4.65 5.05
N LEU A 64 -12.19 -4.51 4.13
CA LEU A 64 -11.00 -5.37 4.08
C LEU A 64 -9.95 -4.95 5.10
N ILE A 65 -9.83 -3.64 5.32
CA ILE A 65 -8.82 -3.01 6.17
C ILE A 65 -9.36 -2.79 7.59
N HIS A 66 -10.64 -2.44 7.69
CA HIS A 66 -11.34 -2.33 8.96
C HIS A 66 -11.63 -3.73 9.50
N THR A 67 -11.28 -3.97 10.75
CA THR A 67 -11.67 -5.17 11.49
C THR A 67 -12.27 -4.74 12.81
N GLU A 68 -13.25 -5.48 13.33
CA GLU A 68 -13.93 -5.13 14.60
C GLU A 68 -12.95 -5.00 15.79
N ALA A 69 -11.80 -5.68 15.72
CA ALA A 69 -10.75 -5.63 16.74
C ALA A 69 -9.76 -4.45 16.57
N GLU A 70 -9.59 -3.94 15.35
CA GLU A 70 -8.68 -2.83 15.02
C GLU A 70 -9.36 -1.92 13.98
N PRO A 71 -10.11 -0.90 14.43
CA PRO A 71 -10.67 0.10 13.56
C PRO A 71 -9.54 1.03 13.11
N ASN A 72 -8.76 0.57 12.12
CA ASN A 72 -7.55 1.25 11.65
C ASN A 72 -7.92 2.43 10.74
N LEU A 73 -8.67 3.39 11.28
CA LEU A 73 -9.24 4.54 10.56
C LEU A 73 -8.13 5.39 9.92
N ASP A 74 -6.99 5.54 10.59
CA ASP A 74 -5.83 6.25 10.07
C ASP A 74 -5.27 5.59 8.80
N MET A 75 -5.24 4.26 8.74
CA MET A 75 -4.79 3.52 7.56
C MET A 75 -5.75 3.72 6.39
N VAL A 76 -7.05 3.62 6.67
CA VAL A 76 -8.11 3.83 5.67
C VAL A 76 -8.08 5.26 5.12
N LEU A 77 -7.97 6.26 6.01
CA LEU A 77 -7.88 7.66 5.64
C LEU A 77 -6.64 7.90 4.77
N PHE A 78 -5.49 7.38 5.19
CA PHE A 78 -4.25 7.50 4.43
C PHE A 78 -4.36 6.91 3.02
N ILE A 79 -4.91 5.70 2.89
CA ILE A 79 -5.12 5.07 1.59
C ILE A 79 -6.08 5.89 0.73
N GLY A 80 -7.18 6.38 1.31
CA GLY A 80 -8.13 7.23 0.61
C GLY A 80 -7.49 8.54 0.12
N THR A 81 -6.67 9.18 0.95
CA THR A 81 -5.94 10.41 0.58
C THR A 81 -4.94 10.15 -0.55
N VAL A 82 -4.13 9.09 -0.45
CA VAL A 82 -3.17 8.74 -1.51
C VAL A 82 -3.89 8.44 -2.83
N HIS A 83 -4.98 7.68 -2.78
CA HIS A 83 -5.77 7.37 -3.97
C HIS A 83 -6.35 8.62 -4.61
N TYR A 84 -6.90 9.54 -3.80
CA TYR A 84 -7.41 10.81 -4.26
C TYR A 84 -6.35 11.63 -5.01
N LEU A 85 -5.16 11.75 -4.43
CA LEU A 85 -4.04 12.47 -5.04
C LEU A 85 -3.57 11.83 -6.36
N VAL A 86 -3.71 10.51 -6.51
CA VAL A 86 -3.38 9.80 -7.76
C VAL A 86 -4.47 9.96 -8.81
N SER A 87 -5.74 9.95 -8.41
CA SER A 87 -6.89 10.03 -9.33
C SER A 87 -7.04 11.41 -9.99
N GLY A 88 -6.39 12.44 -9.45
CA GLY A 88 -6.38 13.78 -10.04
C GLY A 88 -7.76 14.43 -10.08
N GLU A 89 -8.65 14.03 -9.17
CA GLU A 89 -10.04 14.52 -9.10
C GLU A 89 -10.13 16.00 -8.70
N ASP A 90 -9.03 16.58 -8.23
CA ASP A 90 -8.86 18.00 -8.00
C ASP A 90 -7.60 18.49 -8.74
N ASP A 91 -7.76 19.53 -9.57
CA ASP A 91 -6.67 20.31 -10.19
C ASP A 91 -5.90 21.16 -9.14
N VAL A 92 -5.99 20.74 -7.86
CA VAL A 92 -5.48 21.44 -6.69
C VAL A 92 -4.00 21.16 -6.55
N SER A 93 -3.26 22.09 -7.17
CA SER A 93 -1.84 22.36 -7.03
C SER A 93 -0.88 21.37 -7.72
N LYS A 94 -0.36 21.83 -8.86
CA LYS A 94 0.87 21.37 -9.52
C LYS A 94 2.13 21.62 -8.67
N GLU A 95 2.00 21.72 -7.35
CA GLU A 95 3.17 21.90 -6.50
C GLU A 95 3.88 20.55 -6.38
N PRO A 96 5.16 20.45 -6.79
CA PRO A 96 5.88 19.20 -6.71
C PRO A 96 6.02 18.78 -5.26
N MET A 97 5.67 17.52 -4.94
CA MET A 97 5.92 16.93 -3.63
C MET A 97 7.38 17.14 -3.22
N LYS A 98 7.60 17.46 -1.95
CA LYS A 98 8.94 17.60 -1.38
C LYS A 98 9.49 16.21 -1.03
N LEU A 99 10.81 16.05 -1.11
CA LEU A 99 11.47 14.78 -0.78
C LEU A 99 11.05 14.22 0.59
N GLY A 100 10.96 15.07 1.60
CA GLY A 100 10.53 14.66 2.95
C GLY A 100 9.07 14.21 3.04
N GLU A 101 8.19 14.64 2.14
CA GLU A 101 6.81 14.16 2.05
C GLU A 101 6.76 12.78 1.39
N VAL A 102 7.58 12.58 0.36
CA VAL A 102 7.74 11.28 -0.32
C VAL A 102 8.35 10.24 0.61
N ASP A 103 9.33 10.61 1.43
CA ASP A 103 9.92 9.72 2.43
C ASP A 103 8.87 9.26 3.46
N LYS A 104 8.01 10.19 3.93
CA LYS A 104 6.89 9.86 4.83
C LYS A 104 5.85 8.96 4.15
N LEU A 105 5.54 9.23 2.89
CA LEU A 105 4.64 8.42 2.08
C LEU A 105 5.15 6.98 1.96
N LEU A 106 6.41 6.79 1.56
CA LEU A 106 7.03 5.47 1.45
C LEU A 106 7.02 4.73 2.78
N TYR A 107 7.44 5.38 3.86
CA TYR A 107 7.46 4.79 5.19
C TYR A 107 6.05 4.34 5.64
N LYS A 108 5.05 5.22 5.48
CA LYS A 108 3.69 4.90 5.88
C LYS A 108 3.09 3.80 5.01
N THR A 109 3.33 3.80 3.70
CA THR A 109 2.93 2.71 2.81
C THR A 109 3.56 1.38 3.22
N ASP A 110 4.87 1.35 3.47
CA ASP A 110 5.58 0.14 3.91
C ASP A 110 5.00 -0.43 5.21
N SER A 111 4.80 0.42 6.22
CA SER A 111 4.17 0.03 7.49
C SER A 111 2.75 -0.52 7.31
N ILE A 112 1.98 0.05 6.38
CA ILE A 112 0.65 -0.47 6.02
C ILE A 112 0.75 -1.85 5.38
N LEU A 113 1.66 -2.05 4.43
CA LEU A 113 1.86 -3.35 3.76
C LEU A 113 2.28 -4.43 4.77
N GLU A 114 3.18 -4.10 5.69
CA GLU A 114 3.59 -5.01 6.76
C GLU A 114 2.41 -5.41 7.65
N SER A 115 1.70 -4.42 8.20
CA SER A 115 0.53 -4.65 9.06
C SER A 115 -0.54 -5.51 8.36
N LEU A 116 -0.84 -5.21 7.10
CA LEU A 116 -1.82 -5.96 6.33
C LEU A 116 -1.35 -7.38 5.98
N SER A 117 -0.06 -7.59 5.71
CA SER A 117 0.48 -8.92 5.38
C SER A 117 0.37 -9.90 6.54
N GLN A 118 0.49 -9.42 7.79
CA GLN A 118 0.34 -10.24 8.99
C GLN A 118 -1.07 -10.85 9.10
N ARG A 119 -2.07 -10.22 8.48
CA ARG A 119 -3.47 -10.68 8.47
C ARG A 119 -3.73 -11.77 7.42
N ILE A 120 -2.81 -11.97 6.48
CA ILE A 120 -2.92 -12.94 5.37
C ILE A 120 -2.04 -14.16 5.64
N VAL A 121 -0.83 -13.95 6.16
CA VAL A 121 0.19 -14.99 6.24
C VAL A 121 0.58 -15.26 7.69
N ALA A 122 0.20 -16.44 8.19
CA ALA A 122 0.54 -16.88 9.53
C ALA A 122 2.07 -17.05 9.71
N ASP A 123 2.73 -17.67 8.72
CA ASP A 123 4.18 -17.90 8.68
C ASP A 123 4.96 -16.58 8.48
N PRO A 124 5.70 -16.09 9.48
CA PRO A 124 6.42 -14.83 9.39
C PRO A 124 7.41 -14.77 8.23
N SER A 125 8.00 -15.90 7.83
CA SER A 125 8.99 -15.95 6.73
C SER A 125 8.41 -15.67 5.36
N LYS A 126 7.07 -15.76 5.23
CA LYS A 126 6.32 -15.55 4.00
C LYS A 126 5.55 -14.23 4.00
N ARG A 127 5.66 -13.43 5.06
CA ARG A 127 5.05 -12.09 5.15
C ARG A 127 5.79 -11.12 4.24
N TYR A 128 5.16 -9.97 4.01
CA TYR A 128 5.79 -8.88 3.27
C TYR A 128 7.09 -8.47 3.99
N PRO A 129 8.25 -8.50 3.30
CA PRO A 129 9.50 -8.06 3.89
C PRO A 129 9.57 -6.53 3.79
N SER A 130 9.40 -5.84 4.93
CA SER A 130 9.54 -4.37 4.99
C SER A 130 10.83 -3.91 4.32
N ILE A 131 10.73 -2.83 3.54
CA ILE A 131 11.88 -2.18 2.91
C ILE A 131 12.62 -1.27 3.90
N TYR A 132 12.00 -0.95 5.03
CA TYR A 132 12.60 -0.25 6.16
C TYR A 132 12.76 -1.24 7.32
N LYS A 133 13.81 -2.06 7.29
CA LYS A 133 14.14 -2.89 8.45
C LYS A 133 14.26 -2.01 9.69
N GLU A 134 13.63 -2.40 10.79
CA GLU A 134 13.99 -1.86 12.10
C GLU A 134 15.50 -1.99 12.25
N ASN A 135 16.20 -0.85 12.34
CA ASN A 135 17.51 -0.85 12.94
C ASN A 135 17.29 -1.45 14.33
N SER A 136 17.80 -2.65 14.54
CA SER A 136 18.02 -3.18 15.87
C SER A 136 19.03 -2.22 16.49
N PHE A 137 18.54 -1.20 17.19
CA PHE A 137 19.35 -0.38 18.07
C PHE A 137 19.84 -1.33 19.17
N ASN A 138 21.05 -1.86 18.98
CA ASN A 138 21.92 -2.35 20.06
C ASN A 138 22.56 -1.15 20.75
#